data_AF-A0A1H6E164-F1
#
_entry.id   AF-A0A1H6E164-F1
#
_cell.length_a   1.000
_cell.length_b   1.000
_cell.length_c   1.000
_cell.angle_alpha   90.00
_cell.angle_beta   90.00
_cell.angle_gamma   90.00
#
_symmetry.space_group_name_H-M   'P 1'
#
loop_
_entity.id
_entity.type
_entity.pdbx_description
1 polymer ?
#
loop_
_entity_poly.entity_id
_entity_poly.type
_entity_poly.pdbx_seq_one_letter_code
_entity_poly.pdbx_strand_id
1 'polypeptide(L)'
;MGRAGRGALGVAVVVAVAVLGGCSTGGTDATVAKVGGDASSPVTSTPRPFVGKLSFEYHGTRPQKETINQALDIKNDDDRSVVPVLAFTPLDKQHKVLSQVKVRTVYGSDRGALVVPYGWGMDILRFSGPGAQEVADVRVRVVSVVPARIRAGIHDVTAQPLDAQGHKVDKFHRFAALRLSNTDGFAVSVRVAYLVYDEPPKGQTQQAVVVVPVGGLTRVPAHGTALVKVTGAAAAAVARYSDGPAVSIKPYNSQ
;
A
#
# COMPACT_ATOMS: atom_id res chain seq x y z
N MET A 1 18.52 29.38 -45.83
CA MET A 1 18.24 28.57 -47.04
C MET A 1 18.16 27.11 -46.63
N GLY A 2 17.10 26.39 -47.01
CA GLY A 2 17.04 24.91 -46.94
C GLY A 2 15.99 24.29 -46.01
N ARG A 3 14.80 24.06 -46.57
CA ARG A 3 13.67 23.14 -46.22
C ARG A 3 13.90 22.07 -45.14
N ALA A 4 13.02 21.90 -44.15
CA ALA A 4 11.65 21.33 -44.16
C ALA A 4 11.58 19.79 -44.17
N GLY A 5 10.86 19.22 -43.20
CA GLY A 5 10.50 17.81 -43.14
C GLY A 5 9.57 17.50 -41.95
N ARG A 6 8.28 17.82 -42.10
CA ARG A 6 7.19 17.35 -41.22
C ARG A 6 6.87 15.89 -41.57
N GLY A 7 6.79 15.02 -40.58
CA GLY A 7 6.21 13.69 -40.70
C GLY A 7 5.17 13.47 -39.62
N ALA A 8 3.89 13.50 -40.00
CA ALA A 8 2.74 13.13 -39.18
C ALA A 8 2.15 11.84 -39.76
N LEU A 9 2.00 10.82 -38.92
CA LEU A 9 1.23 9.59 -39.11
C LEU A 9 0.77 9.23 -37.69
N GLY A 10 -0.48 8.95 -37.36
CA GLY A 10 -1.65 8.57 -38.13
C GLY A 10 -2.44 7.69 -37.15
N VAL A 11 -3.45 8.26 -36.49
CA VAL A 11 -4.25 7.57 -35.46
C VAL A 11 -5.28 6.70 -36.17
N ALA A 12 -5.18 5.38 -36.01
CA ALA A 12 -6.20 4.45 -36.45
C ALA A 12 -7.14 4.15 -35.27
N VAL A 13 -8.39 4.60 -35.39
CA VAL A 13 -9.50 4.24 -34.51
C VAL A 13 -10.21 3.04 -35.14
N VAL A 14 -10.25 1.91 -34.43
CA VAL A 14 -11.09 0.76 -34.80
C VAL A 14 -12.34 0.80 -33.94
N VAL A 15 -13.47 1.07 -34.59
CA VAL A 15 -14.82 0.94 -34.02
C VAL A 15 -15.32 -0.47 -34.37
N ALA A 16 -15.56 -1.31 -33.37
CA ALA A 16 -16.27 -2.56 -33.52
C ALA A 16 -17.69 -2.40 -32.99
N VAL A 17 -18.66 -2.31 -33.92
CA VAL A 17 -20.09 -2.45 -33.66
C VAL A 17 -20.46 -3.89 -34.02
N ALA A 18 -20.95 -4.66 -33.06
CA ALA A 18 -21.61 -5.94 -33.33
C ALA A 18 -23.10 -5.82 -32.96
N VAL A 19 -23.93 -5.96 -33.99
CA VAL A 19 -25.40 -5.92 -33.94
C VAL A 19 -25.94 -7.30 -33.61
N LEU A 20 -27.05 -7.30 -32.86
CA LEU A 20 -27.90 -8.41 -32.45
C LEU A 20 -28.46 -9.23 -33.61
N GLY A 21 -28.54 -10.55 -33.43
CA GLY A 21 -29.36 -11.47 -34.22
C GLY A 21 -29.98 -12.52 -33.31
N GLY A 22 -31.31 -12.57 -33.28
CA GLY A 22 -32.10 -13.42 -32.39
C GLY A 22 -32.72 -14.65 -33.06
N CYS A 23 -33.45 -15.37 -32.19
CA CYS A 23 -34.52 -16.36 -32.42
C CYS A 23 -34.24 -17.67 -33.18
N SER A 24 -34.39 -18.79 -32.47
CA SER A 24 -35.28 -19.85 -32.96
C SER A 24 -36.00 -20.55 -31.81
N THR A 25 -37.29 -20.73 -32.02
CA THR A 25 -38.30 -21.40 -31.21
C THR A 25 -38.32 -22.91 -31.48
N GLY A 26 -38.51 -23.72 -30.45
CA GLY A 26 -38.86 -25.13 -30.58
C GLY A 26 -39.62 -25.58 -29.33
N GLY A 27 -40.93 -25.78 -29.46
CA GLY A 27 -41.79 -26.31 -28.41
C GLY A 27 -42.03 -27.81 -28.56
N THR A 28 -42.25 -28.48 -27.43
CA THR A 28 -43.14 -29.64 -27.33
C THR A 28 -43.64 -29.79 -25.90
N ASP A 29 -44.90 -30.21 -25.82
CA ASP A 29 -45.82 -30.24 -24.70
C ASP A 29 -45.52 -31.23 -23.55
N ALA A 30 -46.28 -30.99 -22.48
CA ALA A 30 -46.78 -31.92 -21.47
C ALA A 30 -45.87 -32.21 -20.26
N THR A 31 -46.24 -31.71 -19.09
CA THR A 31 -47.16 -32.41 -18.16
C THR A 31 -47.26 -31.63 -16.85
N VAL A 32 -48.49 -31.42 -16.39
CA VAL A 32 -48.85 -30.77 -15.13
C VAL A 32 -48.44 -31.64 -13.94
N ALA A 33 -47.61 -31.10 -13.04
CA ALA A 33 -47.49 -31.56 -11.66
C ALA A 33 -47.49 -30.34 -10.74
N LYS A 34 -48.60 -30.17 -10.02
CA LYS A 34 -48.83 -29.13 -9.02
C LYS A 34 -48.11 -29.54 -7.73
N VAL A 35 -46.97 -28.92 -7.44
CA VAL A 35 -46.30 -29.04 -6.13
C VAL A 35 -46.30 -27.64 -5.51
N GLY A 36 -47.07 -27.48 -4.44
CA GLY A 36 -46.99 -26.32 -3.56
C GLY A 36 -45.62 -26.34 -2.87
N GLY A 37 -44.86 -25.28 -3.07
CA GLY A 37 -43.59 -25.04 -2.39
C GLY A 37 -43.55 -23.57 -2.01
N ASP A 38 -43.52 -23.32 -0.71
CA ASP A 38 -43.43 -21.99 -0.12
C ASP A 38 -42.37 -21.14 -0.82
N ALA A 39 -42.78 -19.92 -1.19
CA ALA A 39 -41.91 -18.88 -1.68
C ALA A 39 -40.96 -18.44 -0.57
N SER A 40 -39.89 -19.22 -0.36
CA SER A 40 -38.72 -18.78 0.38
C SER A 40 -38.04 -17.70 -0.46
N SER A 41 -38.40 -16.46 -0.17
CA SER A 41 -37.72 -15.29 -0.70
C SER A 41 -36.21 -15.46 -0.51
N PRO A 42 -35.36 -15.22 -1.53
CA PRO A 42 -33.93 -15.23 -1.32
C PRO A 42 -33.59 -14.12 -0.33
N VAL A 43 -33.22 -14.50 0.89
CA VAL A 43 -32.64 -13.59 1.87
C VAL A 43 -31.33 -13.10 1.25
N THR A 44 -31.41 -11.97 0.56
CA THR A 44 -30.23 -11.22 0.14
C THR A 44 -29.68 -10.63 1.43
N SER A 45 -28.92 -11.42 2.18
CA SER A 45 -28.20 -10.93 3.34
C SER A 45 -27.13 -9.98 2.82
N THR A 46 -27.44 -8.68 2.80
CA THR A 46 -26.44 -7.64 2.58
C THR A 46 -25.29 -7.95 3.55
N PRO A 47 -24.06 -8.20 3.05
CA PRO A 47 -22.93 -8.52 3.91
C PRO A 47 -22.83 -7.44 4.99
N ARG A 48 -22.91 -7.82 6.26
CA ARG A 48 -22.70 -6.86 7.34
C ARG A 48 -21.34 -6.22 7.12
N PRO A 49 -21.23 -4.88 7.14
CA PRO A 49 -19.94 -4.22 6.99
C PRO A 49 -19.02 -4.76 8.09
N PHE A 50 -17.89 -5.32 7.68
CA PHE A 50 -16.89 -5.77 8.61
C PHE A 50 -16.32 -4.53 9.30
N VAL A 51 -16.64 -4.38 10.58
CA VAL A 51 -16.05 -3.34 11.44
C VAL A 51 -14.88 -3.98 12.15
N GLY A 52 -13.70 -3.96 11.52
CA GLY A 52 -12.47 -4.39 12.19
C GLY A 52 -12.26 -3.60 13.47
N LYS A 53 -11.77 -4.26 14.52
CA LYS A 53 -11.44 -3.62 15.81
C LYS A 53 -10.06 -2.96 15.68
N LEU A 54 -10.02 -1.78 15.09
CA LEU A 54 -8.80 -1.02 14.89
C LEU A 54 -8.68 0.12 15.90
N SER A 55 -7.49 0.29 16.47
CA SER A 55 -7.11 1.49 17.21
C SER A 55 -5.80 2.06 16.67
N PHE A 56 -5.61 3.36 16.90
CA PHE A 56 -4.61 4.15 16.20
C PHE A 56 -3.84 5.01 17.18
N GLU A 57 -2.52 5.04 17.04
CA GLU A 57 -1.64 5.94 17.78
C GLU A 57 -0.67 6.61 16.80
N TYR A 58 -0.69 7.94 16.75
CA TYR A 58 0.21 8.68 15.89
C TYR A 58 1.44 9.14 16.69
N HIS A 59 2.60 8.93 16.11
CA HIS A 59 3.89 9.34 16.66
C HIS A 59 4.53 10.35 15.73
N GLY A 60 4.39 11.64 16.07
CA GLY A 60 5.12 12.72 15.40
C GLY A 60 6.62 12.47 15.50
N THR A 61 7.13 12.41 16.74
CA THR A 61 8.51 12.06 17.06
C THR A 61 8.57 10.83 17.95
N ARG A 62 9.51 9.92 17.70
CA ARG A 62 9.78 8.80 18.60
C ARG A 62 11.04 9.07 19.43
N PRO A 63 11.06 8.71 20.73
CA PRO A 63 12.17 9.03 21.62
C PRO A 63 13.43 8.19 21.36
N GLN A 64 13.30 7.04 20.71
CA GLN A 64 14.43 6.17 20.40
C GLN A 64 15.20 6.69 19.17
N LYS A 65 16.54 6.67 19.24
CA LYS A 65 17.40 7.00 18.09
C LYS A 65 17.08 6.06 16.91
N GLU A 66 17.20 6.59 15.69
CA GLU A 66 17.02 5.85 14.43
C GLU A 66 15.60 5.31 14.17
N THR A 67 14.60 5.82 14.87
CA THR A 67 13.20 5.50 14.59
C THR A 67 12.60 6.42 13.55
N ILE A 68 11.61 5.88 12.84
CA ILE A 68 10.87 6.62 11.82
C ILE A 68 9.90 7.55 12.53
N ASN A 69 10.06 8.84 12.28
CA ASN A 69 9.09 9.85 12.68
C ASN A 69 7.84 9.79 11.80
N GLN A 70 6.75 10.42 12.25
CA GLN A 70 5.49 10.49 11.52
C GLN A 70 4.87 9.10 11.30
N ALA A 71 5.07 8.19 12.25
CA ALA A 71 4.55 6.83 12.19
C ALA A 71 3.14 6.76 12.77
N LEU A 72 2.27 6.00 12.12
CA LEU A 72 0.96 5.64 12.63
C LEU A 72 1.00 4.16 13.03
N ASP A 73 0.84 3.88 14.31
CA ASP A 73 0.63 2.53 14.79
C ASP A 73 -0.84 2.17 14.67
N ILE A 74 -1.09 0.99 14.13
CA ILE A 74 -2.42 0.44 13.86
C ILE A 74 -2.52 -0.87 14.62
N LYS A 75 -3.21 -0.85 15.75
CA LYS A 75 -3.52 -2.07 16.48
C LYS A 75 -4.78 -2.70 15.90
N ASN A 76 -4.71 -4.01 15.66
CA ASN A 76 -5.81 -4.81 15.15
C ASN A 76 -6.15 -5.92 16.15
N ASP A 77 -7.27 -5.75 16.84
CA ASP A 77 -7.77 -6.71 17.82
C ASP A 77 -8.71 -7.76 17.20
N ASP A 78 -8.85 -7.79 15.86
CA ASP A 78 -9.52 -8.89 15.14
C ASP A 78 -8.56 -10.08 15.00
N ASP A 79 -9.05 -11.29 15.18
CA ASP A 79 -8.26 -12.52 15.04
C ASP A 79 -7.78 -12.80 13.60
N ARG A 80 -8.19 -11.96 12.65
CA ARG A 80 -7.77 -11.99 11.24
C ARG A 80 -7.01 -10.72 10.86
N SER A 81 -6.15 -10.88 9.86
CA SER A 81 -5.53 -9.74 9.18
C SER A 81 -6.59 -8.99 8.36
N VAL A 82 -6.42 -7.67 8.24
CA VAL A 82 -7.39 -6.79 7.59
C VAL A 82 -6.72 -5.81 6.64
N VAL A 83 -7.49 -5.25 5.71
CA VAL A 83 -7.06 -4.18 4.82
C VAL A 83 -7.95 -2.96 5.07
N PRO A 84 -7.46 -1.95 5.80
CA PRO A 84 -8.22 -0.73 6.04
C PRO A 84 -8.06 0.27 4.90
N VAL A 85 -9.09 1.10 4.73
CA VAL A 85 -9.01 2.40 4.08
C VAL A 85 -9.28 3.44 5.17
N LEU A 86 -8.29 4.29 5.42
CA LEU A 86 -8.28 5.30 6.48
C LEU A 86 -8.36 6.70 5.89
N ALA A 87 -9.06 7.59 6.59
CA ALA A 87 -9.04 9.03 6.35
C ALA A 87 -8.36 9.74 7.53
N PHE A 88 -7.62 10.80 7.22
CA PHE A 88 -6.76 11.49 8.17
C PHE A 88 -7.11 12.97 8.25
N THR A 89 -7.24 13.51 9.46
CA THR A 89 -7.35 14.94 9.72
C THR A 89 -6.13 15.39 10.54
N PRO A 90 -5.20 16.16 9.96
CA PRO A 90 -4.02 16.64 10.67
C PRO A 90 -4.39 17.72 11.69
N LEU A 91 -3.77 17.66 12.86
CA LEU A 91 -4.01 18.54 13.99
C LEU A 91 -2.72 19.21 14.47
N ASP A 92 -2.82 20.46 14.93
CA ASP A 92 -1.73 21.15 15.63
C ASP A 92 -1.63 20.74 17.10
N LYS A 93 -0.68 21.35 17.84
CA LYS A 93 -0.47 21.10 19.28
C LYS A 93 -1.66 21.51 20.16
N GLN A 94 -2.57 22.32 19.64
CA GLN A 94 -3.80 22.74 20.30
C GLN A 94 -5.01 21.93 19.83
N HIS A 95 -4.78 20.84 19.09
CA HIS A 95 -5.79 19.98 18.49
C HIS A 95 -6.72 20.68 17.49
N LYS A 96 -6.29 21.80 16.90
CA LYS A 96 -7.03 22.47 15.82
C LYS A 96 -6.67 21.84 14.48
N VAL A 97 -7.66 21.81 13.58
CA VAL A 97 -7.50 21.24 12.24
C VAL A 97 -6.61 22.13 11.37
N LEU A 98 -5.59 21.53 10.78
CA LEU A 98 -4.73 22.16 9.79
C LEU A 98 -5.33 21.95 8.38
N SER A 99 -6.30 22.78 8.01
CA SER A 99 -7.14 22.58 6.81
C SER A 99 -6.41 22.64 5.47
N GLN A 100 -5.22 23.26 5.43
CA GLN A 100 -4.38 23.34 4.23
C GLN A 100 -3.32 22.24 4.16
N VAL A 101 -3.23 21.39 5.19
CA VAL A 101 -2.30 20.26 5.23
C VAL A 101 -2.96 19.02 4.63
N LYS A 102 -2.27 18.42 3.66
CA LYS A 102 -2.64 17.15 3.03
C LYS A 102 -1.85 16.02 3.65
N VAL A 103 -2.53 14.92 3.97
CA VAL A 103 -1.92 13.68 4.48
C VAL A 103 -1.87 12.65 3.36
N ARG A 104 -0.72 11.99 3.21
CA ARG A 104 -0.54 10.80 2.36
C ARG A 104 0.14 9.71 3.16
N THR A 105 -0.15 8.46 2.80
CA THR A 105 0.47 7.32 3.46
C THR A 105 1.50 6.63 2.57
N VAL A 106 2.55 6.10 3.19
CA VAL A 106 3.63 5.41 2.50
C VAL A 106 3.18 4.01 2.09
N TYR A 107 2.67 3.22 3.03
CA TYR A 107 2.28 1.83 2.78
C TYR A 107 0.87 1.70 2.19
N GLY A 108 0.07 2.75 2.27
CA GLY A 108 -1.20 2.84 1.56
C GLY A 108 -2.42 2.46 2.39
N SER A 109 -2.39 2.69 3.70
CA SER A 109 -3.58 2.60 4.55
C SER A 109 -4.68 3.60 4.16
N ASP A 110 -4.38 4.67 3.40
CA ASP A 110 -5.38 5.59 2.82
C ASP A 110 -6.06 5.05 1.55
N ARG A 111 -5.62 3.91 1.02
CA ARG A 111 -6.05 3.39 -0.28
C ARG A 111 -6.21 1.87 -0.33
N GLY A 112 -6.23 1.21 0.83
CA GLY A 112 -6.45 -0.24 0.91
C GLY A 112 -5.30 -1.07 0.35
N ALA A 113 -4.06 -0.58 0.43
CA ALA A 113 -2.88 -1.32 -0.03
C ALA A 113 -2.08 -1.95 1.13
N LEU A 114 -2.29 -1.51 2.37
CA LEU A 114 -1.65 -2.06 3.56
C LEU A 114 -2.50 -3.19 4.15
N VAL A 115 -1.89 -4.34 4.39
CA VAL A 115 -2.44 -5.40 5.24
C VAL A 115 -1.95 -5.20 6.67
N VAL A 116 -2.89 -5.13 7.62
CA VAL A 116 -2.63 -5.05 9.05
C VAL A 116 -2.92 -6.42 9.66
N PRO A 117 -1.90 -7.16 10.14
CA PRO A 117 -2.12 -8.46 10.77
C PRO A 117 -2.81 -8.32 12.12
N TYR A 118 -3.28 -9.43 12.71
CA TYR A 118 -3.66 -9.44 14.13
C TYR A 118 -2.51 -8.92 15.00
N GLY A 119 -2.84 -8.14 16.01
CA GLY A 119 -1.89 -7.51 16.91
C GLY A 119 -1.55 -6.10 16.44
N TRP A 120 -0.61 -5.97 15.50
CA TRP A 120 -0.03 -4.67 15.17
C TRP A 120 0.39 -4.56 13.72
N GLY A 121 0.20 -3.36 13.16
CA GLY A 121 0.83 -2.89 11.93
C GLY A 121 1.16 -1.42 12.06
N MET A 122 1.85 -0.88 11.06
CA MET A 122 2.24 0.53 11.04
C MET A 122 2.08 1.08 9.63
N ASP A 123 1.83 2.37 9.49
CA ASP A 123 2.05 3.13 8.27
C ASP A 123 2.90 4.38 8.58
N ILE A 124 3.46 5.01 7.56
CA ILE A 124 4.20 6.26 7.68
C ILE A 124 3.37 7.35 7.00
N LEU A 125 3.12 8.44 7.73
CA LEU A 125 2.36 9.57 7.24
C LEU A 125 3.30 10.64 6.68
N ARG A 126 2.84 11.28 5.62
CA ARG A 126 3.52 12.39 4.96
C ARG A 126 2.60 13.58 4.91
N PHE A 127 3.12 14.71 5.32
CA PHE A 127 2.37 15.96 5.39
C PHE A 127 2.90 16.94 4.34
N SER A 128 1.99 17.64 3.67
CA SER A 128 2.35 18.63 2.66
C SER A 128 1.36 19.79 2.66
N GLY A 129 1.82 20.97 2.24
CA GLY A 129 1.05 22.21 2.27
C GLY A 129 1.43 23.13 3.44
N PRO A 130 0.84 24.35 3.49
CA PRO A 130 1.05 25.29 4.59
C PRO A 130 0.72 24.66 5.95
N GLY A 131 1.62 24.82 6.93
CA GLY A 131 1.46 24.25 8.28
C GLY A 131 1.85 22.77 8.42
N ALA A 132 2.42 22.12 7.39
CA ALA A 132 2.78 20.69 7.48
C ALA A 132 3.78 20.38 8.61
N GLN A 133 4.66 21.32 8.96
CA GLN A 133 5.61 21.19 10.08
C GLN A 133 4.98 21.42 11.46
N GLU A 134 3.73 21.89 11.51
CA GLU A 134 2.99 22.17 12.75
C GLU A 134 2.16 20.97 13.20
N VAL A 135 2.09 19.92 12.39
CA VAL A 135 1.35 18.69 12.71
C VAL A 135 1.93 18.08 13.96
N ALA A 136 1.08 17.94 14.98
CA ALA A 136 1.40 17.34 16.25
C ALA A 136 0.59 16.06 16.51
N ASP A 137 -0.59 15.94 15.88
CA ASP A 137 -1.44 14.77 15.98
C ASP A 137 -2.25 14.55 14.69
N VAL A 138 -2.86 13.37 14.55
CA VAL A 138 -3.74 13.03 13.44
C VAL A 138 -4.98 12.29 13.96
N ARG A 139 -6.16 12.87 13.70
CA ARG A 139 -7.40 12.14 13.89
C ARG A 139 -7.60 11.16 12.73
N VAL A 140 -7.77 9.89 13.07
CA VAL A 140 -8.00 8.81 12.11
C VAL A 140 -9.49 8.45 12.08
N ARG A 141 -10.03 8.27 10.88
CA ARG A 141 -11.36 7.70 10.66
C ARG A 141 -11.26 6.50 9.74
N VAL A 142 -11.85 5.38 10.16
CA VAL A 142 -12.01 4.20 9.32
C VAL A 142 -13.07 4.48 8.26
N VAL A 143 -12.69 4.40 6.98
CA VAL A 143 -13.61 4.52 5.84
C VAL A 143 -14.21 3.17 5.49
N SER A 144 -13.36 2.15 5.38
CA SER A 144 -13.76 0.76 5.17
C SER A 144 -12.71 -0.19 5.71
N VAL A 145 -13.11 -1.42 6.04
CA VAL A 145 -12.19 -2.51 6.38
C VAL A 145 -12.69 -3.76 5.69
N VAL A 146 -11.77 -4.51 5.06
CA VAL A 146 -12.08 -5.83 4.51
C VAL A 146 -11.13 -6.87 5.09
N PRO A 147 -11.56 -8.13 5.24
CA PRO A 147 -10.65 -9.21 5.57
C PRO A 147 -9.51 -9.31 4.55
N ALA A 148 -8.28 -9.50 5.04
CA ALA A 148 -7.15 -9.79 4.19
C ALA A 148 -7.16 -11.26 3.76
N ARG A 149 -6.54 -11.54 2.61
CA ARG A 149 -6.27 -12.91 2.12
C ARG A 149 -5.08 -13.55 2.83
N ILE A 150 -4.28 -12.73 3.52
CA ILE A 150 -3.14 -13.18 4.30
C ILE A 150 -3.61 -13.50 5.71
N ARG A 151 -3.11 -14.60 6.28
CA ARG A 151 -3.46 -15.04 7.64
C ARG A 151 -2.91 -14.10 8.71
N ALA A 152 -3.45 -14.19 9.91
CA ALA A 152 -2.89 -13.56 11.11
C ALA A 152 -1.55 -14.20 11.53
N GLY A 153 -0.81 -13.52 12.42
CA GLY A 153 0.45 -14.04 12.98
C GLY A 153 1.62 -14.02 12.00
N ILE A 154 1.66 -13.04 11.11
CA ILE A 154 2.75 -12.83 10.13
C ILE A 154 3.93 -12.14 10.83
N HIS A 155 5.14 -12.59 10.56
CA HIS A 155 6.36 -11.89 10.98
C HIS A 155 6.85 -10.93 9.88
N ASP A 156 7.66 -9.95 10.27
CA ASP A 156 8.21 -8.99 9.32
C ASP A 156 9.13 -9.67 8.29
N VAL A 157 8.88 -9.37 7.01
CA VAL A 157 9.82 -9.72 5.94
C VAL A 157 11.02 -8.78 6.03
N THR A 158 12.21 -9.35 6.07
CA THR A 158 13.47 -8.58 6.06
C THR A 158 13.92 -8.32 4.63
N ALA A 159 14.55 -7.16 4.39
CA ALA A 159 15.15 -6.81 3.10
C ALA A 159 16.66 -6.61 3.24
N GLN A 160 17.44 -7.34 2.43
CA GLN A 160 18.88 -7.19 2.32
C GLN A 160 19.22 -6.55 0.96
N PRO A 161 19.83 -5.35 0.94
CA PRO A 161 20.38 -4.76 -0.27
C PRO A 161 21.51 -5.59 -0.85
N LEU A 162 21.52 -5.71 -2.18
CA LEU A 162 22.56 -6.40 -2.95
C LEU A 162 23.09 -5.50 -4.08
N ASP A 163 24.40 -5.52 -4.31
CA ASP A 163 25.04 -4.86 -5.46
C ASP A 163 24.70 -5.56 -6.80
N ALA A 164 25.31 -5.10 -7.90
CA ALA A 164 25.08 -5.67 -9.23
C ALA A 164 25.64 -7.10 -9.39
N GLN A 165 26.59 -7.49 -8.54
CA GLN A 165 27.23 -8.80 -8.51
C GLN A 165 26.50 -9.76 -7.56
N GLY A 166 25.52 -9.28 -6.79
CA GLY A 166 24.75 -10.06 -5.82
C GLY A 166 25.39 -10.11 -4.43
N HIS A 167 26.42 -9.31 -4.15
CA HIS A 167 26.99 -9.20 -2.81
C HIS A 167 26.14 -8.30 -1.93
N LYS A 168 26.14 -8.59 -0.62
CA LYS A 168 25.45 -7.77 0.37
C LYS A 168 26.13 -6.41 0.48
N VAL A 169 25.32 -5.37 0.51
CA VAL A 169 25.76 -4.00 0.82
C VAL A 169 24.85 -3.40 1.89
N ASP A 170 25.32 -2.34 2.54
CA ASP A 170 24.50 -1.56 3.44
C ASP A 170 23.41 -0.78 2.67
N LYS A 171 22.29 -0.48 3.33
CA LYS A 171 21.17 0.31 2.77
C LYS A 171 21.58 1.72 2.33
N PHE A 172 22.65 2.27 2.91
CA PHE A 172 23.20 3.58 2.53
C PHE A 172 23.98 3.51 1.22
N HIS A 173 24.51 2.35 0.82
CA HIS A 173 25.26 2.23 -0.44
C HIS A 173 24.34 2.06 -1.64
N ARG A 174 24.90 2.22 -2.83
CA ARG A 174 24.19 1.90 -4.08
C ARG A 174 23.94 0.40 -4.17
N PHE A 175 22.70 0.00 -4.43
CA PHE A 175 22.29 -1.39 -4.61
C PHE A 175 21.44 -1.58 -5.88
N ALA A 176 21.48 -2.77 -6.47
CA ALA A 176 20.78 -3.14 -7.70
C ALA A 176 19.60 -4.10 -7.46
N ALA A 177 19.59 -4.79 -6.32
CA ALA A 177 18.51 -5.69 -5.95
C ALA A 177 18.28 -5.72 -4.43
N LEU A 178 17.12 -6.25 -4.03
CA LEU A 178 16.79 -6.57 -2.66
C LEU A 178 16.49 -8.06 -2.55
N ARG A 179 17.13 -8.74 -1.61
CA ARG A 179 16.73 -10.08 -1.19
C ARG A 179 15.77 -9.97 -0.01
N LEU A 180 14.53 -10.35 -0.24
CA LEU A 180 13.50 -10.46 0.77
C LEU A 180 13.57 -11.82 1.44
N SER A 181 13.49 -11.88 2.77
CA SER A 181 13.53 -13.15 3.51
C SER A 181 12.32 -13.25 4.44
N ASN A 182 11.64 -14.39 4.37
CA ASN A 182 10.46 -14.70 5.15
C ASN A 182 10.76 -15.85 6.12
N THR A 183 10.55 -15.62 7.41
CA THR A 183 10.75 -16.63 8.45
C THR A 183 9.51 -17.48 8.71
N ASP A 184 8.34 -17.07 8.20
CA ASP A 184 7.09 -17.78 8.41
C ASP A 184 7.01 -19.11 7.68
N GLY A 185 6.28 -20.06 8.27
CA GLY A 185 5.97 -21.37 7.67
C GLY A 185 4.93 -21.33 6.55
N PHE A 186 4.63 -20.15 6.02
CA PHE A 186 3.70 -19.94 4.91
C PHE A 186 4.18 -18.78 4.04
N ALA A 187 3.75 -18.75 2.78
CA ALA A 187 4.12 -17.67 1.87
C ALA A 187 3.39 -16.37 2.21
N VAL A 188 4.10 -15.25 2.09
CA VAL A 188 3.59 -13.90 2.36
C VAL A 188 3.68 -13.04 1.10
N SER A 189 2.84 -12.02 0.99
CA SER A 189 2.88 -11.06 -0.11
C SER A 189 3.21 -9.68 0.45
N VAL A 190 4.27 -9.08 -0.10
CA VAL A 190 4.77 -7.79 0.37
C VAL A 190 5.02 -6.85 -0.80
N ARG A 191 4.92 -5.57 -0.51
CA ARG A 191 5.51 -4.50 -1.32
C ARG A 191 6.69 -3.92 -0.57
N VAL A 192 7.56 -3.22 -1.28
CA VAL A 192 8.74 -2.60 -0.67
C VAL A 192 8.74 -1.11 -1.00
N ALA A 193 8.94 -0.29 0.02
CA ALA A 193 9.16 1.14 -0.13
C ALA A 193 10.63 1.48 0.14
N TYR A 194 11.24 2.24 -0.77
CA TYR A 194 12.49 2.96 -0.52
C TYR A 194 12.16 4.38 -0.07
N LEU A 195 12.68 4.75 1.09
CA LEU A 195 12.36 5.99 1.78
C LEU A 195 13.64 6.79 1.99
N VAL A 196 13.59 8.06 1.63
CA VAL A 196 14.61 9.04 1.98
C VAL A 196 13.95 10.09 2.85
N TYR A 197 14.62 10.39 3.96
CA TYR A 197 14.14 11.36 4.92
C TYR A 197 14.91 12.66 4.81
N ASP A 198 14.28 13.77 5.19
CA ASP A 198 14.98 15.04 5.38
C ASP A 198 15.75 15.07 6.72
N GLU A 199 16.57 16.10 6.87
CA GLU A 199 17.31 16.42 8.08
C GLU A 199 16.88 17.82 8.55
N PRO A 200 15.68 17.92 9.15
CA PRO A 200 15.14 19.22 9.50
C PRO A 200 15.92 19.85 10.67
N PRO A 201 15.84 21.18 10.84
CA PRO A 201 16.45 21.85 11.99
C PRO A 201 15.96 21.28 13.32
N LYS A 202 16.78 21.45 14.38
CA LYS A 202 16.42 21.00 15.73
C LYS A 202 15.04 21.53 16.14
N GLY A 203 14.19 20.63 16.63
CA GLY A 203 12.82 20.95 17.07
C GLY A 203 11.75 20.78 16.00
N GLN A 204 12.14 20.55 14.74
CA GLN A 204 11.24 20.09 13.69
C GLN A 204 11.32 18.57 13.53
N THR A 205 10.28 18.01 12.91
CA THR A 205 10.15 16.57 12.80
C THR A 205 10.47 16.11 11.39
N GLN A 206 11.32 15.07 11.31
CA GLN A 206 11.70 14.45 10.05
C GLN A 206 10.47 13.95 9.26
N GLN A 207 10.48 14.17 7.94
CA GLN A 207 9.49 13.70 6.97
C GLN A 207 10.16 12.76 5.96
N ALA A 208 9.42 11.75 5.48
CA ALA A 208 9.81 11.04 4.28
C ALA A 208 9.62 11.97 3.06
N VAL A 209 10.71 12.48 2.50
CA VAL A 209 10.67 13.42 1.36
C VAL A 209 10.67 12.69 0.02
N VAL A 210 11.26 11.50 -0.04
CA VAL A 210 11.19 10.61 -1.21
C VAL A 210 10.61 9.28 -0.78
N VAL A 211 9.61 8.83 -1.53
CA VAL A 211 8.96 7.52 -1.36
C VAL A 211 8.82 6.91 -2.73
N VAL A 212 9.53 5.81 -2.96
CA VAL A 212 9.49 5.12 -4.24
C VAL A 212 9.22 3.64 -4.00
N PRO A 213 8.19 3.05 -4.64
CA PRO A 213 8.01 1.61 -4.60
C PRO A 213 9.17 0.92 -5.32
N VAL A 214 9.69 -0.15 -4.71
CA VAL A 214 10.72 -1.00 -5.32
C VAL A 214 10.04 -2.26 -5.86
N GLY A 215 9.94 -2.36 -7.19
CA GLY A 215 9.25 -3.45 -7.86
C GLY A 215 7.72 -3.41 -7.67
N GLY A 216 7.09 -4.58 -7.80
CA GLY A 216 5.64 -4.78 -7.63
C GLY A 216 5.29 -5.52 -6.33
N LEU A 217 4.09 -6.11 -6.30
CA LEU A 217 3.72 -7.06 -5.25
C LEU A 217 4.58 -8.31 -5.41
N THR A 218 5.31 -8.69 -4.37
CA THR A 218 6.24 -9.81 -4.37
C THR A 218 5.78 -10.88 -3.40
N ARG A 219 5.64 -12.11 -3.89
CA ARG A 219 5.35 -13.27 -3.04
C ARG A 219 6.66 -13.87 -2.55
N VAL A 220 6.85 -13.93 -1.23
CA VAL A 220 8.01 -14.56 -0.59
C VAL A 220 7.58 -15.94 -0.09
N PRO A 221 8.21 -17.05 -0.51
CA PRO A 221 7.85 -18.40 -0.06
C PRO A 221 7.99 -18.59 1.45
N ALA A 222 7.35 -19.63 1.98
CA ALA A 222 7.55 -20.09 3.35
C ALA A 222 9.03 -20.40 3.60
N HIS A 223 9.59 -19.91 4.71
CA HIS A 223 11.01 -20.05 5.08
C HIS A 223 11.99 -19.70 3.95
N GLY A 224 11.55 -18.87 3.00
CA GLY A 224 12.19 -18.69 1.71
C GLY A 224 12.68 -17.27 1.51
N THR A 225 13.28 -17.07 0.33
CA THR A 225 13.68 -15.74 -0.13
C THR A 225 13.12 -15.44 -1.51
N ALA A 226 12.98 -14.15 -1.81
CA ALA A 226 12.64 -13.65 -3.14
C ALA A 226 13.56 -12.49 -3.50
N LEU A 227 13.90 -12.36 -4.78
CA LEU A 227 14.74 -11.27 -5.28
C LEU A 227 13.88 -10.22 -5.98
N VAL A 228 14.02 -8.97 -5.59
CA VAL A 228 13.37 -7.82 -6.23
C VAL A 228 14.44 -6.95 -6.88
N LYS A 229 14.41 -6.83 -8.21
CA LYS A 229 15.31 -5.94 -8.94
C LYS A 229 14.91 -4.48 -8.72
N VAL A 230 15.91 -3.63 -8.48
CA VAL A 230 15.71 -2.18 -8.37
C VAL A 230 15.81 -1.58 -9.76
N THR A 231 14.71 -1.03 -10.27
CA THR A 231 14.61 -0.51 -11.64
C THR A 231 13.86 0.83 -11.67
N GLY A 232 13.91 1.53 -12.81
CA GLY A 232 13.14 2.76 -13.04
C GLY A 232 13.38 3.84 -11.98
N ALA A 233 12.29 4.41 -11.46
CA ALA A 233 12.35 5.47 -10.45
C ALA A 233 13.08 5.03 -9.17
N ALA A 234 12.98 3.75 -8.78
CA ALA A 234 13.67 3.25 -7.59
C ALA A 234 15.20 3.24 -7.82
N ALA A 235 15.65 2.81 -9.00
CA ALA A 235 17.07 2.83 -9.34
C ALA A 235 17.62 4.26 -9.40
N ALA A 236 16.84 5.19 -9.96
CA ALA A 236 17.20 6.61 -9.99
C ALA A 236 17.29 7.21 -8.57
N ALA A 237 16.35 6.88 -7.68
CA ALA A 237 16.39 7.33 -6.28
C ALA A 237 17.59 6.74 -5.53
N VAL A 238 17.84 5.43 -5.63
CA VAL A 238 19.00 4.79 -4.99
C VAL A 238 20.32 5.39 -5.49
N ALA A 239 20.45 5.63 -6.80
CA ALA A 239 21.67 6.24 -7.34
C ALA A 239 21.87 7.70 -6.91
N ARG A 240 20.78 8.43 -6.63
CA ARG A 240 20.83 9.84 -6.20
C ARG A 240 21.15 9.99 -4.71
N TYR A 241 20.66 9.07 -3.89
CA TYR A 241 20.72 9.18 -2.43
C TYR A 241 21.64 8.15 -1.77
N SER A 242 22.34 7.32 -2.55
CA SER A 242 23.43 6.49 -2.03
C SER A 242 24.52 7.36 -1.42
N ASP A 243 25.10 6.85 -0.33
CA ASP A 243 26.13 7.51 0.50
C ASP A 243 25.67 8.86 1.05
N GLY A 244 24.36 9.10 1.05
CA GLY A 244 23.73 10.36 1.41
C GLY A 244 22.89 10.28 2.70
N PRO A 245 21.73 10.98 2.74
CA PRO A 245 20.96 11.19 3.98
C PRO A 245 20.37 9.88 4.54
N ALA A 246 19.70 9.97 5.69
CA ALA A 246 19.01 8.84 6.29
C ALA A 246 18.04 8.16 5.29
N VAL A 247 18.26 6.86 5.05
CA VAL A 247 17.39 6.02 4.21
C VAL A 247 16.80 4.83 4.96
N SER A 248 15.64 4.38 4.50
CA SER A 248 15.03 3.13 4.93
C SER A 248 14.50 2.33 3.76
N ILE A 249 14.62 1.01 3.87
CA ILE A 249 14.01 0.03 2.96
C ILE A 249 13.02 -0.76 3.80
N LYS A 250 11.73 -0.65 3.48
CA LYS A 250 10.66 -1.23 4.30
C LYS A 250 9.75 -2.11 3.45
N PRO A 251 9.90 -3.44 3.58
CA PRO A 251 8.85 -4.37 3.21
C PRO A 251 7.62 -4.13 4.07
N TYR A 252 6.43 -4.23 3.48
CA TYR A 252 5.16 -4.16 4.20
C TYR A 252 4.16 -5.13 3.58
N ASN A 253 3.30 -5.72 4.41
CA ASN A 253 2.30 -6.68 3.97
C ASN A 253 1.26 -6.01 3.07
N SER A 254 0.95 -6.62 1.93
CA SER A 254 0.06 -6.08 0.90
C SER A 254 -0.61 -7.22 0.11
N GLN A 255 -1.72 -6.96 -0.56
CA GLN A 255 -2.45 -7.96 -1.36
C GLN A 255 -3.02 -7.40 -2.67
#